data_AF-A0A960VMM6-F1
#
_entry.id   AF-A0A960VMM6-F1
#
_cell.length_a   1.000
_cell.length_b   1.000
_cell.length_c   1.000
_cell.angle_alpha   90.00
_cell.angle_beta   90.00
_cell.angle_gamma   90.00
#
_symmetry.space_group_name_H-M   'P 1'
#
loop_
_entity.id
_entity.type
_entity.pdbx_description
1 polymer ?
#
loop_
_entity_poly.entity_id
_entity_poly.type
_entity_poly.pdbx_seq_one_letter_code
_entity_poly.pdbx_strand_id
1 'polypeptide(L)'
;MAAPRSSSAKKRSPKDANAMAANQRAISISEFFTKNRHLLGFDSPAKALLTTIKEAVDNSLDACEEAGIPPRLFVEIRPDYPQKLGLELSSLDDGAAAEKKNGNGKTAAATKEDRFKLIIEDNGPGIVKAQIPRIFGKLLYGSKFHSLKQTRGQQGIGISAAGMYGQLTTGEPVTIYSRTGPKAPAHRFQIKLDLKKNEPTILAGDETIWEKDRGTRIEITLTGSYKRGQHSVDNYLEQTAIANPHLHLTYRNPKGETLVYANATTELPPEAQEIKPHPYGVELGILTRMLQDTESRNVNAFLKDEFCRVGAKTAEQILETANIPARKNPKRLVQEDIQNLLDAIAETRIASPPTDCLSPIGEDLVMAGLKSGVEAEFYTSVTRPAAVYRGNPFQIEVGLAYGGQLPGDELAKLMRFANRVPLLYQNSACAIHKAVLTSNWRSYGLQQSKGALPTAPLVVLVHMASVWVPFTSESKEAVAHYPEIIKEMKLALQEAGRRLGKHIRRRAREKDALKKQSYIQKYIPHIGDALQEILLISDQEKDEVIATLTDTLERSRKL
;
A
#
# COMPACT_ATOMS: atom_id res chain seq x y z
N MET A 1 -36.72 -56.21 30.25
CA MET A 1 -35.34 -56.36 30.77
C MET A 1 -34.41 -56.35 29.57
N ALA A 2 -33.36 -55.54 29.41
CA ALA A 2 -32.74 -54.46 30.18
C ALA A 2 -32.01 -53.56 29.16
N ALA A 3 -31.99 -52.24 29.36
CA ALA A 3 -31.28 -51.29 28.50
C ALA A 3 -29.76 -51.35 28.71
N PRO A 4 -28.92 -51.03 27.71
CA PRO A 4 -27.47 -50.98 27.89
C PRO A 4 -27.08 -49.77 28.75
N ARG A 5 -26.16 -50.03 29.68
CA ARG A 5 -25.65 -49.09 30.67
C ARG A 5 -25.00 -47.87 30.02
N SER A 6 -25.34 -46.71 30.56
CA SER A 6 -24.79 -45.38 30.28
C SER A 6 -23.25 -45.36 30.25
N SER A 7 -22.68 -44.75 29.22
CA SER A 7 -21.28 -44.36 29.18
C SER A 7 -20.93 -43.46 30.36
N SER A 8 -20.04 -43.90 31.24
CA SER A 8 -19.52 -43.09 32.33
C SER A 8 -18.73 -41.90 31.77
N ALA A 9 -19.32 -40.71 31.77
CA ALA A 9 -18.58 -39.49 31.51
C ALA A 9 -17.48 -39.35 32.59
N LYS A 10 -16.21 -39.37 32.18
CA LYS A 10 -15.07 -39.13 33.08
C LYS A 10 -15.25 -37.76 33.75
N LYS A 11 -15.56 -37.75 35.06
CA LYS A 11 -15.56 -36.53 35.88
C LYS A 11 -14.16 -35.90 35.82
N ARG A 12 -14.07 -34.64 35.38
CA ARG A 12 -12.82 -33.86 35.41
C ARG A 12 -12.40 -33.69 36.87
N SER A 13 -11.24 -34.22 37.25
CA SER A 13 -10.65 -33.94 38.55
C SER A 13 -10.16 -32.48 38.60
N PRO A 14 -10.36 -31.76 39.71
CA PRO A 14 -9.81 -30.42 39.86
C PRO A 14 -8.29 -30.51 39.85
N LYS A 15 -7.64 -29.85 38.87
CA LYS A 15 -6.18 -29.74 38.82
C LYS A 15 -5.75 -28.61 39.74
N ASP A 16 -4.77 -28.86 40.60
CA ASP A 16 -4.12 -27.86 41.45
C ASP A 16 -3.44 -26.76 40.60
N ALA A 17 -3.37 -25.53 41.10
CA ALA A 17 -2.80 -24.38 40.42
C ALA A 17 -1.33 -24.63 40.02
N ASN A 18 -0.56 -25.34 40.86
CA ASN A 18 0.81 -25.75 40.53
C ASN A 18 0.86 -26.75 39.36
N ALA A 19 -0.10 -27.68 39.29
CA ALA A 19 -0.22 -28.61 38.17
C ALA A 19 -0.71 -27.92 36.88
N MET A 20 -1.48 -26.84 36.99
CA MET A 20 -1.83 -25.99 35.85
C MET A 20 -0.64 -25.15 35.38
N ALA A 21 0.14 -24.60 36.32
CA ALA A 21 1.35 -23.82 36.03
C ALA A 21 2.43 -24.66 35.33
N ALA A 22 2.63 -25.92 35.75
CA ALA A 22 3.57 -26.84 35.09
C ALA A 22 3.21 -27.18 33.63
N ASN A 23 1.94 -26.95 33.24
CA ASN A 23 1.47 -27.13 31.87
C ASN A 23 1.55 -25.84 31.03
N GLN A 24 1.95 -24.70 31.62
CA GLN A 24 2.18 -23.47 30.86
C GLN A 24 3.45 -23.63 30.03
N ARG A 25 3.33 -23.42 28.72
CA ARG A 25 4.45 -23.47 27.78
C ARG A 25 4.50 -22.16 27.02
N ALA A 26 5.70 -21.60 26.88
CA ALA A 26 5.93 -20.49 25.96
C ALA A 26 5.75 -20.99 24.52
N ILE A 27 5.04 -20.22 23.71
CA ILE A 27 4.82 -20.53 22.29
C ILE A 27 6.11 -20.17 21.54
N SER A 28 6.67 -21.11 20.79
CA SER A 28 7.80 -20.81 19.90
C SER A 28 7.38 -19.87 18.78
N ILE A 29 8.32 -19.11 18.21
CA ILE A 29 8.02 -18.22 17.09
C ILE A 29 7.45 -18.97 15.89
N SER A 30 7.94 -20.19 15.61
CA SER A 30 7.37 -21.07 14.59
C SER A 30 5.89 -21.35 14.82
N GLU A 31 5.54 -21.66 16.07
CA GLU A 31 4.16 -21.98 16.46
C GLU A 31 3.28 -20.73 16.44
N PHE A 32 3.82 -19.56 16.81
CA PHE A 32 3.14 -18.29 16.62
C PHE A 32 2.89 -18.01 15.14
N PHE A 33 3.90 -18.16 14.28
CA PHE A 33 3.77 -17.91 12.85
C PHE A 33 2.77 -18.87 12.20
N THR A 34 2.89 -20.18 12.43
CA THR A 34 2.00 -21.19 11.85
C THR A 34 0.54 -21.00 12.26
N LYS A 35 0.27 -20.65 13.54
CA LYS A 35 -1.08 -20.35 14.01
C LYS A 35 -1.60 -18.99 13.52
N ASN A 36 -0.71 -18.02 13.29
CA ASN A 36 -1.06 -16.64 12.97
C ASN A 36 -0.63 -16.19 11.55
N ARG A 37 -0.47 -17.13 10.60
CA ARG A 37 -0.06 -16.83 9.21
C ARG A 37 -0.92 -15.75 8.57
N HIS A 38 -2.19 -15.72 8.92
CA HIS A 38 -3.16 -14.76 8.43
C HIS A 38 -2.88 -13.31 8.89
N LEU A 39 -2.33 -13.11 10.10
CA LEU A 39 -2.00 -11.76 10.61
C LEU A 39 -0.87 -11.14 9.79
N LEU A 40 0.09 -11.96 9.36
CA LEU A 40 1.27 -11.54 8.60
C LEU A 40 1.05 -11.54 7.09
N GLY A 41 -0.18 -11.77 6.61
CA GLY A 41 -0.49 -11.74 5.18
C GLY A 41 -0.10 -13.00 4.39
N PHE A 42 0.10 -14.15 5.05
CA PHE A 42 0.43 -15.46 4.45
C PHE A 42 -0.75 -16.46 4.57
N ASP A 43 -1.98 -15.95 4.49
CA ASP A 43 -3.25 -16.68 4.61
C ASP A 43 -3.50 -17.66 3.46
N SER A 44 -3.13 -17.28 2.23
CA SER A 44 -3.36 -18.05 1.00
C SER A 44 -2.11 -18.07 0.11
N PRO A 45 -1.92 -19.09 -0.74
CA PRO A 45 -0.75 -19.16 -1.63
C PRO A 45 -0.61 -17.97 -2.59
N ALA A 46 -1.74 -17.41 -3.05
CA ALA A 46 -1.71 -16.23 -3.93
C ALA A 46 -1.29 -14.97 -3.18
N LYS A 47 -1.81 -14.77 -1.96
CA LYS A 47 -1.44 -13.61 -1.14
C LYS A 47 -0.03 -13.73 -0.57
N ALA A 48 0.43 -14.94 -0.23
CA ALA A 48 1.81 -15.18 0.19
C ALA A 48 2.85 -14.75 -0.86
N LEU A 49 2.57 -15.07 -2.14
CA LEU A 49 3.38 -14.64 -3.28
C LEU A 49 3.44 -13.11 -3.37
N LEU A 50 2.27 -12.46 -3.29
CA LEU A 50 2.17 -10.99 -3.31
C LEU A 50 2.89 -10.35 -2.12
N THR A 51 2.62 -10.80 -0.89
CA THR A 51 3.20 -10.25 0.34
C THR A 51 4.72 -10.33 0.30
N THR A 52 5.29 -11.44 -0.21
CA THR A 52 6.75 -11.57 -0.34
C THR A 52 7.33 -10.52 -1.30
N ILE A 53 6.70 -10.32 -2.45
CA ILE A 53 7.15 -9.34 -3.44
C ILE A 53 6.97 -7.92 -2.90
N LYS A 54 5.83 -7.64 -2.26
CA LYS A 54 5.54 -6.36 -1.61
C LYS A 54 6.62 -5.98 -0.60
N GLU A 55 6.93 -6.87 0.34
CA GLU A 55 7.95 -6.60 1.36
C GLU A 55 9.36 -6.43 0.77
N ALA A 56 9.71 -7.18 -0.28
CA ALA A 56 11.00 -7.03 -0.94
C ALA A 56 11.11 -5.72 -1.73
N VAL A 57 10.08 -5.36 -2.51
CA VAL A 57 10.02 -4.13 -3.32
C VAL A 57 9.99 -2.90 -2.43
N ASP A 58 9.16 -2.88 -1.39
CA ASP A 58 9.04 -1.75 -0.47
C ASP A 58 10.38 -1.48 0.25
N ASN A 59 11.10 -2.52 0.69
CA ASN A 59 12.41 -2.36 1.31
C ASN A 59 13.49 -1.89 0.31
N SER A 60 13.41 -2.36 -0.94
CA SER A 60 14.32 -1.92 -2.00
C SER A 60 14.13 -0.44 -2.34
N LEU A 61 12.88 0.02 -2.42
CA LEU A 61 12.53 1.42 -2.63
C LEU A 61 13.00 2.30 -1.48
N ASP A 62 12.71 1.92 -0.24
CA ASP A 62 13.14 2.66 0.94
C ASP A 62 14.68 2.79 0.97
N ALA A 63 15.42 1.70 0.70
CA ALA A 63 16.89 1.72 0.69
C ALA A 63 17.49 2.62 -0.41
N CYS A 64 16.88 2.64 -1.60
CA CYS A 64 17.31 3.52 -2.68
C CYS A 64 17.07 5.00 -2.34
N GLU A 65 15.87 5.32 -1.83
CA GLU A 65 15.48 6.68 -1.49
C GLU A 65 16.30 7.25 -0.34
N GLU A 66 16.52 6.48 0.73
CA GLU A 66 17.36 6.89 1.87
C GLU A 66 18.82 7.14 1.44
N ALA A 67 19.28 6.50 0.37
CA ALA A 67 20.62 6.70 -0.19
C ALA A 67 20.68 7.80 -1.27
N GLY A 68 19.55 8.47 -1.58
CA GLY A 68 19.48 9.46 -2.65
C GLY A 68 19.69 8.88 -4.06
N ILE A 69 19.33 7.61 -4.26
CA ILE A 69 19.52 6.87 -5.51
C ILE A 69 18.18 6.71 -6.22
N PRO A 70 18.02 7.14 -7.49
CA PRO A 70 16.86 6.80 -8.29
C PRO A 70 16.70 5.26 -8.42
N PRO A 71 15.60 4.68 -7.93
CA PRO A 71 15.44 3.24 -7.82
C PRO A 71 15.27 2.60 -9.20
N ARG A 72 16.10 1.59 -9.46
CA ARG A 72 16.00 0.68 -10.61
C ARG A 72 15.88 -0.74 -10.08
N LEU A 73 14.69 -1.30 -10.20
CA LEU A 73 14.37 -2.62 -9.66
C LEU A 73 14.17 -3.64 -10.78
N PHE A 74 14.65 -4.86 -10.54
CA PHE A 74 14.35 -6.03 -11.35
C PHE A 74 13.61 -7.05 -10.48
N VAL A 75 12.41 -7.45 -10.90
CA VAL A 75 11.59 -8.46 -10.23
C VAL A 75 11.36 -9.61 -11.20
N GLU A 76 11.72 -10.83 -10.82
CA GLU A 76 11.45 -12.05 -11.58
C GLU A 76 10.72 -13.07 -10.71
N ILE A 77 9.65 -13.63 -11.24
CA ILE A 77 8.96 -14.79 -10.66
C ILE A 77 9.18 -15.95 -11.61
N ARG A 78 9.91 -16.96 -11.17
CA ARG A 78 10.20 -18.15 -11.97
C ARG A 78 9.48 -19.37 -11.39
N PRO A 79 8.78 -20.18 -12.20
CA PRO A 79 8.35 -21.50 -11.76
C PRO A 79 9.56 -22.33 -11.32
N ASP A 80 9.49 -22.88 -10.11
CA ASP A 80 10.52 -23.75 -9.56
C ASP A 80 10.03 -25.20 -9.67
N TYR A 81 10.37 -25.85 -10.78
CA TYR A 81 10.15 -27.27 -10.93
C TYR A 81 11.34 -27.99 -10.29
N PRO A 82 11.19 -28.64 -9.13
CA PRO A 82 12.29 -29.44 -8.59
C PRO A 82 12.67 -30.46 -9.65
N GLN A 83 13.90 -30.35 -10.17
CA GLN A 83 14.48 -31.39 -11.01
C GLN A 83 14.44 -32.66 -10.16
N LYS A 84 13.67 -33.67 -10.59
CA LYS A 84 13.86 -35.01 -10.07
C LYS A 84 15.30 -35.37 -10.38
N LEU A 85 16.17 -35.29 -9.38
CA LEU A 85 17.53 -35.81 -9.45
C LEU A 85 17.38 -37.28 -9.87
N GLY A 86 17.94 -37.64 -11.02
CA GLY A 86 17.76 -38.95 -11.64
C GLY A 86 18.12 -40.08 -10.69
N LEU A 87 17.10 -40.81 -10.27
CA LEU A 87 17.16 -42.25 -10.04
C LEU A 87 16.10 -42.83 -10.97
N GLU A 88 16.50 -43.05 -12.22
CA GLU A 88 15.84 -44.04 -13.06
C GLU A 88 16.03 -45.40 -12.38
N LEU A 89 15.11 -45.77 -11.49
CA LEU A 89 14.84 -47.19 -11.32
C LEU A 89 13.96 -47.59 -12.49
N SER A 90 14.59 -48.22 -13.47
CA SER A 90 13.94 -49.06 -14.45
C SER A 90 13.14 -50.14 -13.72
N SER A 91 11.84 -49.95 -13.60
CA SER A 91 10.90 -51.06 -13.47
C SER A 91 9.90 -50.90 -14.61
N LEU A 92 10.24 -51.58 -15.71
CA LEU A 92 9.26 -52.17 -16.60
C LEU A 92 8.21 -52.85 -15.73
N ASP A 93 6.98 -52.34 -15.79
CA ASP A 93 5.76 -53.15 -15.65
C ASP A 93 4.59 -52.30 -16.17
N ASP A 94 4.22 -52.60 -17.41
CA ASP A 94 2.93 -52.27 -17.98
C ASP A 94 1.82 -52.89 -17.11
N GLY A 95 0.92 -52.09 -16.56
CA GLY A 95 -0.19 -52.63 -15.79
C GLY A 95 -1.09 -51.59 -15.13
N ALA A 96 -2.15 -51.21 -15.84
CA ALA A 96 -3.44 -50.78 -15.31
C ALA A 96 -3.46 -49.73 -14.17
N ALA A 97 -3.85 -48.50 -14.52
CA ALA A 97 -4.34 -47.51 -13.57
C ALA A 97 -5.58 -48.04 -12.81
N ALA A 98 -5.36 -48.55 -11.60
CA ALA A 98 -6.42 -48.92 -10.67
C ALA A 98 -6.93 -47.67 -9.94
N GLU A 99 -8.11 -47.20 -10.34
CA GLU A 99 -8.91 -46.22 -9.61
C GLU A 99 -9.22 -46.72 -8.19
N LYS A 100 -8.50 -46.23 -7.18
CA LYS A 100 -8.94 -46.36 -5.78
C LYS A 100 -10.01 -45.30 -5.48
N LYS A 101 -11.26 -45.68 -5.68
CA LYS A 101 -12.45 -44.97 -5.18
C LYS A 101 -12.58 -45.18 -3.67
N ASN A 102 -12.49 -44.10 -2.88
CA ASN A 102 -13.03 -44.10 -1.53
C ASN A 102 -14.52 -43.76 -1.59
N GLY A 103 -15.34 -44.47 -0.79
CA GLY A 103 -16.81 -44.50 -0.83
C GLY A 103 -17.57 -43.23 -0.42
N ASN A 104 -17.05 -42.05 -0.76
CA ASN A 104 -17.79 -40.81 -0.78
C ASN A 104 -17.20 -39.99 -1.93
N GLY A 105 -17.90 -39.90 -3.06
CA GLY A 105 -17.46 -39.40 -4.37
C GLY A 105 -16.93 -37.96 -4.43
N LYS A 106 -15.85 -37.68 -3.70
CA LYS A 106 -14.97 -36.54 -3.86
C LYS A 106 -13.57 -37.10 -4.08
N THR A 107 -13.09 -36.98 -5.30
CA THR A 107 -11.67 -37.06 -5.60
C THR A 107 -10.96 -36.00 -4.75
N ALA A 108 -10.18 -36.43 -3.76
CA ALA A 108 -9.17 -35.57 -3.15
C ALA A 108 -8.08 -35.39 -4.21
N ALA A 109 -8.30 -34.46 -5.14
CA ALA A 109 -7.24 -33.95 -5.98
C ALA A 109 -6.22 -33.28 -5.05
N ALA A 110 -5.13 -33.99 -4.74
CA ALA A 110 -3.96 -33.38 -4.14
C ALA A 110 -3.55 -32.24 -5.07
N THR A 111 -3.89 -31.01 -4.69
CA THR A 111 -3.58 -29.82 -5.46
C THR A 111 -2.06 -29.74 -5.44
N LYS A 112 -1.42 -29.98 -6.59
CA LYS A 112 0.03 -29.86 -6.70
C LYS A 112 0.35 -28.39 -6.40
N GLU A 113 0.89 -28.13 -5.22
CA GLU A 113 1.22 -26.79 -4.80
C GLU A 113 2.37 -26.27 -5.66
N ASP A 114 2.10 -25.22 -6.46
CA ASP A 114 3.09 -24.63 -7.34
C ASP A 114 4.20 -23.96 -6.52
N ARG A 115 5.45 -24.26 -6.85
CA ARG A 115 6.63 -23.63 -6.27
C ARG A 115 7.13 -22.54 -7.20
N PHE A 116 7.52 -21.41 -6.62
CA PHE A 116 8.09 -20.28 -7.34
C PHE A 116 9.38 -19.83 -6.67
N LYS A 117 10.37 -19.48 -7.49
CA LYS A 117 11.55 -18.74 -7.09
C LYS A 117 11.35 -17.27 -7.41
N LEU A 118 11.36 -16.45 -6.37
CA LEU A 118 11.22 -15.00 -6.45
C LEU A 118 12.60 -14.37 -6.40
N ILE A 119 12.86 -13.47 -7.32
CA ILE A 119 14.12 -12.75 -7.42
C ILE A 119 13.79 -11.26 -7.45
N ILE A 120 14.33 -10.52 -6.50
CA ILE A 120 14.20 -9.07 -6.42
C ILE A 120 15.60 -8.50 -6.35
N GLU A 121 15.95 -7.62 -7.27
CA GLU A 121 17.26 -6.99 -7.38
C GLU A 121 17.09 -5.46 -7.45
N ASP A 122 17.89 -4.76 -6.64
CA ASP A 122 17.92 -3.30 -6.56
C ASP A 122 19.30 -2.73 -6.87
N ASN A 123 19.35 -1.43 -7.15
CA ASN A 123 20.57 -0.64 -7.37
C ASN A 123 20.90 0.26 -6.17
N GLY A 124 20.39 -0.07 -4.98
CA GLY A 124 20.52 0.72 -3.76
C GLY A 124 21.94 0.70 -3.19
N PRO A 125 22.14 1.13 -1.94
CA PRO A 125 23.45 1.21 -1.31
C PRO A 125 24.05 -0.17 -0.98
N GLY A 126 23.28 -1.25 -1.13
CA GLY A 126 23.64 -2.57 -0.62
C GLY A 126 23.57 -2.65 0.91
N ILE A 127 23.77 -3.85 1.43
CA ILE A 127 23.76 -4.16 2.86
C ILE A 127 25.15 -4.53 3.32
N VAL A 128 25.62 -3.92 4.41
CA VAL A 128 26.89 -4.25 5.05
C VAL A 128 26.89 -5.71 5.52
N LYS A 129 27.97 -6.44 5.22
CA LYS A 129 28.15 -7.88 5.49
C LYS A 129 27.66 -8.33 6.88
N ALA A 130 28.00 -7.58 7.93
CA ALA A 130 27.64 -7.91 9.31
C ALA A 130 26.14 -7.82 9.62
N GLN A 131 25.38 -7.05 8.85
CA GLN A 131 23.94 -6.83 9.05
C GLN A 131 23.06 -7.82 8.28
N ILE A 132 23.55 -8.39 7.17
CA ILE A 132 22.79 -9.30 6.30
C ILE A 132 22.13 -10.43 7.11
N PRO A 133 22.85 -11.22 7.94
CA PRO A 133 22.22 -12.31 8.68
C PRO A 133 21.11 -11.83 9.63
N ARG A 134 21.30 -10.67 10.28
CA ARG A 134 20.32 -10.14 11.24
C ARG A 134 19.06 -9.63 10.55
N ILE A 135 19.20 -8.99 9.39
CA ILE A 135 18.05 -8.47 8.63
C ILE A 135 17.15 -9.60 8.13
N PHE A 136 17.72 -10.70 7.65
CA PHE A 136 16.94 -11.79 7.03
C PHE A 136 16.64 -12.97 7.96
N GLY A 137 17.37 -13.12 9.07
CA GLY A 137 17.23 -14.24 10.00
C GLY A 137 17.03 -13.82 11.45
N LYS A 138 16.51 -12.61 11.71
CA LYS A 138 15.96 -12.24 13.01
C LYS A 138 14.62 -11.54 12.81
N LEU A 139 13.59 -11.99 13.51
CA LEU A 139 12.32 -11.25 13.57
C LEU A 139 12.45 -10.05 14.50
N LEU A 140 11.65 -9.01 14.24
CA LEU A 140 11.61 -7.78 15.02
C LEU A 140 12.96 -7.03 15.02
N TYR A 141 13.68 -7.07 13.90
CA TYR A 141 14.96 -6.41 13.74
C TYR A 141 14.91 -5.44 12.56
N GLY A 142 15.31 -4.19 12.80
CA GLY A 142 15.30 -3.15 11.77
C GLY A 142 15.58 -1.77 12.34
N SER A 143 15.91 -0.83 11.47
CA SER A 143 16.15 0.58 11.81
C SER A 143 14.87 1.36 12.08
N LYS A 144 13.70 0.80 11.76
CA LYS A 144 12.40 1.52 11.72
C LYS A 144 11.56 1.46 13.00
N PHE A 145 12.05 0.84 14.08
CA PHE A 145 11.25 0.53 15.30
C PHE A 145 11.04 1.69 16.28
N HIS A 146 11.76 2.80 16.13
CA HIS A 146 11.76 3.88 17.13
C HIS A 146 11.66 5.27 16.52
N SER A 147 11.59 5.36 15.19
CA SER A 147 11.59 6.62 14.44
C SER A 147 10.17 6.95 13.98
N LEU A 148 9.66 8.12 14.38
CA LEU A 148 8.42 8.67 13.86
C LEU A 148 8.71 9.49 12.61
N LYS A 149 8.98 8.80 11.50
CA LYS A 149 9.05 9.37 10.16
C LYS A 149 8.22 8.51 9.22
N GLN A 150 7.74 9.09 8.12
CA GLN A 150 7.00 8.31 7.12
C GLN A 150 7.90 7.22 6.50
N THR A 151 7.46 5.96 6.57
CA THR A 151 8.10 4.81 5.92
C THR A 151 7.05 3.90 5.27
N ARG A 152 7.46 3.08 4.30
CA ARG A 152 6.60 2.02 3.71
C ARG A 152 6.37 0.88 4.71
N GLY A 153 7.45 0.43 5.36
CA GLY A 153 7.43 -0.61 6.40
C GLY A 153 7.44 -0.06 7.83
N GLN A 154 6.62 -0.63 8.72
CA GLN A 154 6.45 -0.16 10.12
C GLN A 154 7.05 -1.08 11.20
N GLN A 155 7.23 -2.39 10.93
CA GLN A 155 7.36 -3.38 12.02
C GLN A 155 8.56 -4.30 11.91
N GLY A 156 9.46 -4.12 10.93
CA GLY A 156 10.68 -4.94 10.75
C GLY A 156 10.49 -6.46 10.84
N ILE A 157 9.30 -6.96 10.46
CA ILE A 157 8.96 -8.39 10.40
C ILE A 157 8.90 -8.86 8.95
N GLY A 158 8.61 -7.96 8.00
CA GLY A 158 8.12 -8.29 6.66
C GLY A 158 9.01 -9.27 5.88
N ILE A 159 10.24 -8.85 5.58
CA ILE A 159 11.14 -9.69 4.75
C ILE A 159 11.57 -10.97 5.46
N SER A 160 11.77 -10.92 6.79
CA SER A 160 12.07 -12.11 7.61
C SER A 160 10.90 -13.09 7.65
N ALA A 161 9.65 -12.60 7.66
CA ALA A 161 8.45 -13.42 7.56
C ALA A 161 8.31 -14.07 6.18
N ALA A 162 8.67 -13.37 5.10
CA ALA A 162 8.72 -13.95 3.76
C ALA A 162 9.78 -15.06 3.65
N GLY A 163 10.98 -14.82 4.21
CA GLY A 163 12.03 -15.84 4.30
C GLY A 163 11.60 -17.06 5.13
N MET A 164 10.94 -16.83 6.28
CA MET A 164 10.38 -17.89 7.11
C MET A 164 9.31 -18.69 6.36
N TYR A 165 8.43 -18.02 5.63
CA TYR A 165 7.40 -18.66 4.83
C TYR A 165 8.01 -19.56 3.75
N GLY A 166 9.01 -19.06 3.01
CA GLY A 166 9.77 -19.84 2.04
C GLY A 166 10.42 -21.06 2.67
N GLN A 167 11.12 -20.88 3.80
CA GLN A 167 11.76 -21.98 4.53
C GLN A 167 10.75 -23.02 5.04
N LEU A 168 9.59 -22.61 5.56
CA LEU A 168 8.56 -23.52 6.07
C LEU A 168 7.85 -24.30 4.95
N THR A 169 7.75 -23.71 3.75
CA THR A 169 7.03 -24.33 2.62
C THR A 169 7.92 -25.17 1.72
N THR A 170 9.19 -24.77 1.53
CA THR A 170 10.11 -25.42 0.57
C THR A 170 11.34 -26.04 1.24
N GLY A 171 11.67 -25.63 2.47
CA GLY A 171 12.89 -26.04 3.17
C GLY A 171 14.17 -25.36 2.68
N GLU A 172 14.09 -24.51 1.66
CA GLU A 172 15.26 -23.84 1.06
C GLU A 172 15.69 -22.61 1.87
N PRO A 173 16.99 -22.29 1.89
CA PRO A 173 17.48 -21.04 2.48
C PRO A 173 17.13 -19.83 1.60
N VAL A 174 17.04 -18.66 2.24
CA VAL A 174 17.03 -17.39 1.52
C VAL A 174 18.44 -17.12 1.01
N THR A 175 18.58 -16.82 -0.28
CA THR A 175 19.88 -16.45 -0.86
C THR A 175 19.94 -14.94 -1.09
N ILE A 176 20.94 -14.28 -0.54
CA ILE A 176 21.12 -12.83 -0.65
C ILE A 176 22.48 -12.53 -1.28
N TYR A 177 22.48 -11.67 -2.28
CA TYR A 177 23.68 -11.04 -2.83
C TYR A 177 23.67 -9.57 -2.43
N SER A 178 24.82 -9.04 -2.04
CA SER A 178 24.94 -7.63 -1.65
C SER A 178 26.33 -7.09 -2.00
N ARG A 179 26.38 -5.86 -2.51
CA ARG A 179 27.62 -5.10 -2.74
C ARG A 179 27.40 -3.64 -2.36
N THR A 180 28.30 -3.09 -1.56
CA THR A 180 28.15 -1.72 -1.03
C THR A 180 28.76 -0.64 -1.92
N GLY A 181 29.52 -1.02 -2.94
CA GLY A 181 30.09 -0.09 -3.91
C GLY A 181 31.04 -0.74 -4.91
N PRO A 182 31.45 -0.01 -5.98
CA PRO A 182 32.17 -0.57 -7.11
C PRO A 182 33.50 -1.22 -6.75
N LYS A 183 34.15 -0.77 -5.67
CA LYS A 183 35.42 -1.32 -5.18
C LYS A 183 35.25 -2.33 -4.05
N ALA A 184 34.06 -2.45 -3.48
CA ALA A 184 33.78 -3.42 -2.42
C ALA A 184 33.56 -4.82 -3.03
N PRO A 185 33.96 -5.89 -2.33
CA PRO A 185 33.63 -7.25 -2.74
C PRO A 185 32.12 -7.45 -2.69
N ALA A 186 31.59 -8.23 -3.63
CA ALA A 186 30.22 -8.73 -3.56
C ALA A 186 30.18 -9.96 -2.65
N HIS A 187 29.14 -10.06 -1.82
CA HIS A 187 28.94 -11.17 -0.91
C HIS A 187 27.67 -11.94 -1.25
N ARG A 188 27.74 -13.27 -1.15
CA ARG A 188 26.58 -14.16 -1.27
C ARG A 188 26.38 -14.90 0.05
N PHE A 189 25.18 -14.77 0.63
CA PHE A 189 24.77 -15.46 1.84
C PHE A 189 23.60 -16.39 1.56
N GLN A 190 23.65 -17.59 2.14
CA GLN A 190 22.50 -18.48 2.27
C GLN A 190 22.12 -18.56 3.74
N ILE A 191 20.94 -18.04 4.08
CA ILE A 191 20.48 -17.88 5.46
C ILE A 191 19.22 -18.71 5.70
N LYS A 192 19.21 -19.42 6.82
CA LYS A 192 18.01 -20.01 7.42
C LYS A 192 17.76 -19.35 8.77
N LEU A 193 16.49 -19.26 9.15
CA LEU A 193 16.08 -18.80 10.47
C LEU A 193 15.97 -20.00 11.42
N ASP A 194 16.67 -19.96 12.55
CA ASP A 194 16.40 -20.86 13.67
C ASP A 194 15.14 -20.38 14.40
N LEU A 195 14.04 -21.10 14.17
CA LEU A 195 12.72 -20.73 14.69
C LEU A 195 12.59 -20.91 16.21
N LYS A 196 13.51 -21.64 16.86
CA LYS A 196 13.51 -21.80 18.32
C LYS A 196 14.22 -20.64 19.00
N LYS A 197 15.35 -20.19 18.43
CA LYS A 197 16.20 -19.14 19.01
C LYS A 197 15.90 -17.73 18.50
N ASN A 198 15.18 -17.60 17.38
CA ASN A 198 15.05 -16.33 16.65
C ASN A 198 16.40 -15.77 16.18
N GLU A 199 17.28 -16.65 15.73
CA GLU A 199 18.63 -16.29 15.31
C GLU A 199 18.93 -16.80 13.89
N PRO A 200 19.79 -16.08 13.14
CA PRO A 200 20.16 -16.50 11.81
C PRO A 200 21.18 -17.64 11.84
N THR A 201 20.92 -18.67 11.05
CA THR A 201 21.86 -19.74 10.73
C THR A 201 22.40 -19.51 9.32
N ILE A 202 23.69 -19.20 9.23
CA ILE A 202 24.39 -19.00 7.95
C ILE A 202 24.85 -20.37 7.44
N LEU A 203 24.37 -20.78 6.27
CA LEU A 203 24.78 -22.03 5.62
C LEU A 203 25.99 -21.84 4.71
N ALA A 204 26.02 -20.71 3.99
CA ALA A 204 27.12 -20.30 3.12
C ALA A 204 27.24 -18.78 3.16
N GLY A 205 28.45 -18.26 3.06
CA GLY A 205 28.76 -16.84 3.25
C GLY A 205 30.09 -16.48 2.60
N ASP A 206 30.09 -16.40 1.28
CA ASP A 206 31.32 -16.30 0.49
C ASP A 206 31.37 -14.97 -0.27
N GLU A 207 32.57 -14.55 -0.64
CA GLU A 207 32.74 -13.55 -1.68
C GLU A 207 32.38 -14.16 -3.03
N THR A 208 31.68 -13.39 -3.85
CA THR A 208 31.24 -13.81 -5.18
C THR A 208 31.54 -12.73 -6.18
N ILE A 209 31.66 -13.11 -7.44
CA ILE A 209 31.67 -12.17 -8.55
C ILE A 209 30.23 -11.76 -8.81
N TRP A 210 29.99 -10.45 -8.88
CA TRP A 210 28.71 -9.88 -9.27
C TRP A 210 28.98 -8.61 -10.07
N GLU A 211 28.46 -8.55 -11.31
CA GLU A 211 28.73 -7.49 -12.29
C GLU A 211 28.22 -6.10 -11.84
N LYS A 212 27.29 -6.05 -10.89
CA LYS A 212 26.70 -4.78 -10.43
C LYS A 212 27.66 -4.04 -9.52
N ASP A 213 27.74 -2.72 -9.71
CA ASP A 213 28.56 -1.83 -8.90
C ASP A 213 28.10 -1.77 -7.44
N ARG A 214 26.79 -1.82 -7.21
CA ARG A 214 26.16 -1.79 -5.88
C ARG A 214 24.75 -2.36 -5.95
N GLY A 215 24.21 -2.69 -4.79
CA GLY A 215 22.81 -3.07 -4.61
C GLY A 215 22.64 -4.33 -3.80
N THR A 216 21.40 -4.80 -3.74
CA THR A 216 21.03 -6.06 -3.10
C THR A 216 20.20 -6.90 -4.06
N ARG A 217 20.41 -8.22 -4.06
CA ARG A 217 19.56 -9.18 -4.75
C ARG A 217 19.11 -10.25 -3.76
N ILE A 218 17.80 -10.46 -3.67
CA ILE A 218 17.17 -11.39 -2.74
C ILE A 218 16.49 -12.49 -3.56
N GLU A 219 16.79 -13.74 -3.24
CA GLU A 219 16.15 -14.91 -3.83
C GLU A 219 15.42 -15.72 -2.75
N ILE A 220 14.11 -15.87 -2.92
CA ILE A 220 13.25 -16.63 -2.00
C ILE A 220 12.46 -17.67 -2.80
N THR A 221 12.65 -18.94 -2.49
CA THR A 221 11.82 -20.03 -3.01
C THR A 221 10.66 -20.26 -2.06
N LEU A 222 9.43 -20.22 -2.56
CA LEU A 222 8.23 -20.44 -1.77
C LEU A 222 7.15 -21.19 -2.56
N THR A 223 6.24 -21.82 -1.83
CA THR A 223 4.99 -22.33 -2.40
C THR A 223 4.00 -21.19 -2.57
N GLY A 224 3.41 -21.03 -3.75
CA GLY A 224 2.50 -19.93 -4.04
C GLY A 224 1.48 -20.26 -5.13
N SER A 225 0.64 -19.29 -5.48
CA SER A 225 -0.24 -19.40 -6.65
C SER A 225 -0.23 -18.09 -7.42
N TYR A 226 0.27 -18.12 -8.65
CA TYR A 226 0.26 -16.95 -9.52
C TYR A 226 -1.10 -16.83 -10.23
N LYS A 227 -1.78 -15.71 -10.02
CA LYS A 227 -3.08 -15.38 -10.65
C LYS A 227 -3.04 -13.97 -11.20
N ARG A 228 -3.73 -13.74 -12.33
CA ARG A 228 -3.97 -12.39 -12.88
C ARG A 228 -5.26 -11.79 -12.29
N GLY A 229 -5.39 -10.47 -12.36
CA GLY A 229 -6.57 -9.71 -11.94
C GLY A 229 -6.27 -8.65 -10.89
N GLN A 230 -7.30 -8.13 -10.23
CA GLN A 230 -7.17 -6.99 -9.31
C GLN A 230 -6.28 -7.27 -8.09
N HIS A 231 -6.20 -8.51 -7.63
CA HIS A 231 -5.38 -8.92 -6.49
C HIS A 231 -4.09 -9.63 -6.92
N SER A 232 -3.61 -9.39 -8.15
CA SER A 232 -2.39 -10.01 -8.67
C SER A 232 -1.14 -9.23 -8.30
N VAL A 233 -0.01 -9.91 -8.40
CA VAL A 233 1.32 -9.28 -8.36
C VAL A 233 1.47 -8.26 -9.48
N ASP A 234 0.99 -8.58 -10.68
CA ASP A 234 1.12 -7.69 -11.84
C ASP A 234 0.47 -6.32 -11.55
N ASN A 235 -0.76 -6.32 -11.01
CA ASN A 235 -1.46 -5.09 -10.65
C ASN A 235 -0.78 -4.37 -9.49
N TYR A 236 -0.20 -5.08 -8.52
CA TYR A 236 0.58 -4.44 -7.46
C TYR A 236 1.80 -3.70 -8.02
N LEU A 237 2.56 -4.32 -8.92
CA LEU A 237 3.75 -3.72 -9.53
C LEU A 237 3.40 -2.53 -10.44
N GLU A 238 2.32 -2.64 -11.22
CA GLU A 238 1.76 -1.52 -12.01
C GLU A 238 1.39 -0.33 -11.12
N GLN A 239 0.64 -0.57 -10.03
CA GLN A 239 0.26 0.49 -9.09
C GLN A 239 1.47 1.06 -8.34
N THR A 240 2.48 0.24 -8.07
CA THR A 240 3.72 0.68 -7.42
C THR A 240 4.50 1.63 -8.34
N ALA A 241 4.58 1.34 -9.64
CA ALA A 241 5.20 2.24 -10.61
C ALA A 241 4.44 3.58 -10.72
N ILE A 242 3.10 3.57 -10.65
CA ILE A 242 2.28 4.79 -10.67
C ILE A 242 2.49 5.64 -9.41
N ALA A 243 2.56 5.00 -8.23
CA ALA A 243 2.74 5.72 -6.96
C ALA A 243 4.19 6.19 -6.74
N ASN A 244 5.15 5.67 -7.50
CA ASN A 244 6.57 6.01 -7.39
C ASN A 244 7.09 6.39 -8.79
N PRO A 245 6.78 7.60 -9.29
CA PRO A 245 7.11 7.98 -10.68
C PRO A 245 8.62 8.01 -10.99
N HIS A 246 9.46 8.03 -9.97
CA HIS A 246 10.93 7.94 -10.05
C HIS A 246 11.46 6.50 -10.16
N LEU A 247 10.60 5.48 -10.01
CA LEU A 247 10.95 4.07 -10.12
C LEU A 247 11.03 3.61 -11.58
N HIS A 248 12.17 3.01 -11.94
CA HIS A 248 12.28 2.17 -13.12
C HIS A 248 12.15 0.70 -12.69
N LEU A 249 11.13 0.00 -13.18
CA LEU A 249 10.85 -1.39 -12.79
C LEU A 249 10.82 -2.31 -14.00
N THR A 250 11.71 -3.30 -14.02
CA THR A 250 11.65 -4.42 -14.96
C THR A 250 11.05 -5.64 -14.25
N TYR A 251 9.95 -6.15 -14.77
CA TYR A 251 9.24 -7.29 -14.21
C TYR A 251 9.17 -8.44 -15.20
N ARG A 252 9.69 -9.61 -14.83
CA ARG A 252 9.54 -10.87 -15.58
C ARG A 252 8.56 -11.78 -14.86
N ASN A 253 7.44 -12.07 -15.51
CA ASN A 253 6.41 -12.92 -14.94
C ASN A 253 6.70 -14.43 -15.12
N PRO A 254 5.93 -15.34 -14.47
CA PRO A 254 6.15 -16.78 -14.58
C PRO A 254 5.99 -17.36 -15.99
N LYS A 255 5.32 -16.64 -16.89
CA LYS A 255 5.15 -17.04 -18.30
C LYS A 255 6.34 -16.62 -19.17
N GLY A 256 7.32 -15.91 -18.60
CA GLY A 256 8.49 -15.41 -19.30
C GLY A 256 8.29 -14.06 -20.00
N GLU A 257 7.09 -13.46 -19.91
CA GLU A 257 6.85 -12.12 -20.44
C GLU A 257 7.60 -11.09 -19.57
N THR A 258 8.27 -10.14 -20.22
CA THR A 258 8.98 -9.05 -19.56
C THR A 258 8.24 -7.75 -19.77
N LEU A 259 7.84 -7.11 -18.68
CA LEU A 259 7.17 -5.82 -18.61
C LEU A 259 8.17 -4.80 -18.09
N VAL A 260 8.27 -3.65 -18.75
CA VAL A 260 9.15 -2.56 -18.33
C VAL A 260 8.29 -1.34 -18.03
N TYR A 261 8.30 -0.91 -16.77
CA TYR A 261 7.70 0.34 -16.33
C TYR A 261 8.82 1.38 -16.22
N ALA A 262 8.91 2.24 -17.22
CA ALA A 262 9.89 3.33 -17.23
C ALA A 262 9.50 4.40 -16.20
N ASN A 263 10.51 4.99 -15.56
CA ASN A 263 10.32 6.10 -14.64
C ASN A 263 9.84 7.35 -15.43
N ALA A 264 8.85 8.05 -14.90
CA ALA A 264 8.35 9.30 -15.45
C ALA A 264 9.22 10.52 -15.05
N THR A 265 9.94 10.42 -13.93
CA THR A 265 10.89 11.44 -13.46
C THR A 265 12.16 10.78 -12.91
N THR A 266 13.20 11.57 -12.66
CA THR A 266 14.39 11.16 -11.89
C THR A 266 14.49 11.89 -10.55
N GLU A 267 13.59 12.85 -10.30
CA GLU A 267 13.50 13.60 -9.06
C GLU A 267 12.98 12.69 -7.94
N LEU A 268 13.71 12.65 -6.83
CA LEU A 268 13.33 11.90 -5.65
C LEU A 268 12.39 12.74 -4.78
N PRO A 269 11.43 12.10 -4.09
CA PRO A 269 10.59 12.78 -3.11
C PRO A 269 11.45 13.30 -1.94
N PRO A 270 10.98 14.33 -1.23
CA PRO A 270 11.72 14.91 -0.11
C PRO A 270 11.95 13.87 0.99
N GLU A 271 13.12 13.92 1.63
CA GLU A 271 13.44 13.01 2.74
C GLU A 271 12.60 13.36 3.97
N ALA A 272 11.91 12.36 4.52
CA ALA A 272 11.15 12.51 5.75
C ALA A 272 12.09 12.61 6.96
N GLN A 273 11.93 13.66 7.77
CA GLN A 273 12.69 13.84 8.99
C GLN A 273 12.04 13.14 10.18
N GLU A 274 12.84 12.56 11.06
CA GLU A 274 12.35 11.99 12.30
C GLU A 274 11.86 13.08 13.26
N ILE A 275 10.66 12.90 13.79
CA ILE A 275 10.10 13.81 14.79
C ILE A 275 9.88 13.10 16.12
N LYS A 276 9.81 13.90 17.19
CA LYS A 276 9.37 13.41 18.50
C LYS A 276 7.85 13.21 18.52
N PRO A 277 7.33 12.29 19.35
CA PRO A 277 5.90 12.08 19.48
C PRO A 277 5.17 13.37 19.85
N HIS A 278 3.96 13.51 19.35
CA HIS A 278 3.07 14.60 19.75
C HIS A 278 2.26 14.18 20.99
N PRO A 279 2.08 15.05 22.00
CA PRO A 279 1.39 14.71 23.24
C PRO A 279 -0.01 14.09 23.04
N TYR A 280 -0.84 14.65 22.15
CA TYR A 280 -2.18 14.11 21.83
C TYR A 280 -2.21 12.67 21.28
N GLY A 281 -1.07 12.13 20.85
CA GLY A 281 -1.00 10.79 20.29
C GLY A 281 -0.51 9.71 21.25
N VAL A 282 -0.19 10.08 22.49
CA VAL A 282 0.42 9.17 23.45
C VAL A 282 -0.64 8.60 24.40
N GLU A 283 -0.64 7.28 24.51
CA GLU A 283 -1.50 6.53 25.43
C GLU A 283 -0.76 6.20 26.74
N LEU A 284 -1.50 5.84 27.79
CA LEU A 284 -0.96 5.58 29.14
C LEU A 284 0.24 4.62 29.16
N GLY A 285 0.17 3.52 28.41
CA GLY A 285 1.25 2.54 28.36
C GLY A 285 2.54 3.09 27.73
N ILE A 286 2.40 3.88 26.66
CA ILE A 286 3.53 4.53 25.98
C ILE A 286 4.12 5.61 26.88
N LEU A 287 3.28 6.46 27.47
CA LEU A 287 3.71 7.50 28.39
C LEU A 287 4.47 6.91 29.58
N THR A 288 3.96 5.81 30.17
CA THR A 288 4.61 5.11 31.28
C THR A 288 5.99 4.61 30.89
N ARG A 289 6.13 3.99 29.70
CA ARG A 289 7.44 3.56 29.19
C ARG A 289 8.37 4.75 28.97
N MET A 290 7.91 5.82 28.32
CA MET A 290 8.70 7.02 28.09
C MET A 290 9.21 7.63 29.41
N LEU A 291 8.36 7.68 30.44
CA LEU A 291 8.74 8.17 31.77
C LEU A 291 9.81 7.30 32.45
N GLN A 292 9.85 5.99 32.18
CA GLN A 292 10.86 5.07 32.71
C GLN A 292 12.20 5.17 31.96
N ASP A 293 12.12 5.27 30.63
CA ASP A 293 13.27 5.23 29.72
C ASP A 293 13.98 6.59 29.60
N THR A 294 13.28 7.70 29.85
CA THR A 294 13.84 9.06 29.71
C THR A 294 15.09 9.28 30.57
N GLU A 295 16.00 10.11 30.05
CA GLU A 295 17.16 10.63 30.78
C GLU A 295 16.84 11.90 31.58
N SER A 296 15.63 12.47 31.38
CA SER A 296 15.19 13.68 32.04
C SER A 296 15.09 13.53 33.55
N ARG A 297 15.64 14.51 34.29
CA ARG A 297 15.66 14.49 35.77
C ARG A 297 14.38 14.98 36.42
N ASN A 298 13.54 15.72 35.68
CA ASN A 298 12.29 16.28 36.17
C ASN A 298 11.19 16.26 35.09
N VAL A 299 9.91 16.28 35.49
CA VAL A 299 8.77 16.18 34.55
C VAL A 299 8.71 17.37 33.59
N ASN A 300 9.13 18.56 34.01
CA ASN A 300 9.15 19.74 33.14
C ASN A 300 10.14 19.59 31.97
N ALA A 301 11.35 19.07 32.25
CA ALA A 301 12.33 18.75 31.22
C ALA A 301 11.82 17.63 30.31
N PHE A 302 11.27 16.56 30.90
CA PHE A 302 10.66 15.45 30.16
C PHE A 302 9.62 15.93 29.14
N LEU A 303 8.70 16.81 29.54
CA LEU A 303 7.67 17.33 28.64
C LEU A 303 8.25 18.12 27.45
N LYS A 304 9.36 18.83 27.63
CA LYS A 304 10.02 19.63 26.57
C LYS A 304 10.93 18.79 25.68
N ASP A 305 11.61 17.82 26.29
CA ASP A 305 12.66 17.06 25.63
C ASP A 305 12.12 15.83 24.91
N GLU A 306 11.02 15.23 25.36
CA GLU A 306 10.50 13.99 24.75
C GLU A 306 9.35 14.23 23.75
N PHE A 307 8.69 15.40 23.79
CA PHE A 307 7.56 15.71 22.91
C PHE A 307 7.86 16.84 21.94
N CYS A 308 7.28 16.75 20.73
CA CYS A 308 7.29 17.89 19.82
C CYS A 308 6.24 18.93 20.23
N ARG A 309 6.50 20.21 19.88
CA ARG A 309 5.57 21.35 20.10
C ARG A 309 5.22 21.66 21.55
N VAL A 310 5.96 21.12 22.52
CA VAL A 310 5.83 21.47 23.94
C VAL A 310 6.95 22.44 24.34
N GLY A 311 6.60 23.73 24.43
CA GLY A 311 7.50 24.76 24.93
C GLY A 311 7.43 24.96 26.44
N ALA A 312 8.18 25.92 26.97
CA ALA A 312 8.17 26.23 28.41
C ALA A 312 6.77 26.56 28.95
N LYS A 313 6.05 27.47 28.28
CA LYS A 313 4.70 27.89 28.67
C LYS A 313 3.69 26.75 28.64
N THR A 314 3.75 25.92 27.60
CA THR A 314 2.84 24.77 27.44
C THR A 314 3.10 23.69 28.48
N ALA A 315 4.38 23.41 28.78
CA ALA A 315 4.74 22.46 29.83
C ALA A 315 4.28 22.93 31.21
N GLU A 316 4.45 24.21 31.53
CA GLU A 316 3.95 24.81 32.78
C GLU A 316 2.44 24.69 32.89
N GLN A 317 1.71 25.06 31.83
CA GLN A 317 0.24 24.93 31.79
C GLN A 317 -0.23 23.49 31.99
N ILE A 318 0.40 22.51 31.34
CA ILE A 318 0.06 21.09 31.52
C ILE A 318 0.29 20.65 32.97
N LEU A 319 1.41 21.05 33.58
CA LEU A 319 1.76 20.67 34.94
C LEU A 319 0.85 21.32 35.99
N GLU A 320 0.43 22.57 35.76
CA GLU A 320 -0.54 23.27 36.59
C GLU A 320 -1.90 22.57 36.55
N THR A 321 -2.42 22.26 35.35
CA THR A 321 -3.68 21.53 35.20
C THR A 321 -3.62 20.13 35.80
N ALA A 322 -2.50 19.42 35.63
CA ALA A 322 -2.30 18.09 36.19
C ALA A 322 -2.05 18.07 37.71
N ASN A 323 -1.82 19.25 38.33
CA ASN A 323 -1.40 19.40 39.72
C ASN A 323 -0.11 18.59 40.06
N ILE A 324 0.86 18.58 39.15
CA ILE A 324 2.13 17.85 39.31
C ILE A 324 3.28 18.85 39.51
N PRO A 325 4.08 18.73 40.58
CA PRO A 325 5.24 19.59 40.78
C PRO A 325 6.26 19.44 39.64
N ALA A 326 6.65 20.55 39.01
CA ALA A 326 7.57 20.58 37.88
C ALA A 326 8.92 19.88 38.12
N ARG A 327 9.40 19.85 39.37
CA ARG A 327 10.67 19.22 39.78
C ARG A 327 10.54 17.74 40.16
N LYS A 328 9.33 17.17 40.16
CA LYS A 328 9.12 15.76 40.49
C LYS A 328 9.89 14.88 39.48
N ASN A 329 10.40 13.75 39.93
CA ASN A 329 11.17 12.85 39.07
C ASN A 329 10.21 12.04 38.17
N PRO A 330 10.38 12.01 36.83
CA PRO A 330 9.53 11.27 35.90
C PRO A 330 9.38 9.78 36.27
N LYS A 331 10.46 9.15 36.72
CA LYS A 331 10.53 7.72 37.06
C LYS A 331 9.79 7.36 38.36
N ARG A 332 9.34 8.36 39.13
CA ARG A 332 8.66 8.21 40.42
C ARG A 332 7.18 8.63 40.37
N LEU A 333 6.64 8.94 39.19
CA LEU A 333 5.22 9.21 39.05
C LEU A 333 4.40 7.93 39.29
N VAL A 334 3.34 8.04 40.09
CA VAL A 334 2.39 6.94 40.28
C VAL A 334 1.38 6.92 39.13
N GLN A 335 0.68 5.80 38.94
CA GLN A 335 -0.27 5.64 37.83
C GLN A 335 -1.34 6.74 37.79
N GLU A 336 -1.79 7.22 38.95
CA GLU A 336 -2.73 8.34 39.07
C GLU A 336 -2.14 9.66 38.56
N ASP A 337 -0.88 9.96 38.88
CA ASP A 337 -0.19 11.15 38.33
C ASP A 337 -0.09 11.06 36.80
N ILE A 338 0.20 9.87 36.27
CA ILE A 338 0.35 9.66 34.82
C ILE A 338 -1.00 9.86 34.10
N GLN A 339 -2.09 9.40 34.72
CA GLN A 339 -3.44 9.64 34.19
C GLN A 339 -3.80 11.13 34.22
N ASN A 340 -3.56 11.82 35.33
CA ASN A 340 -3.79 13.26 35.44
C ASN A 340 -2.98 14.05 34.41
N LEU A 341 -1.75 13.61 34.12
CA LEU A 341 -0.92 14.22 33.09
C LEU A 341 -1.52 14.06 31.68
N LEU A 342 -2.10 12.89 31.37
CA LEU A 342 -2.78 12.66 30.09
C LEU A 342 -4.04 13.50 29.94
N ASP A 343 -4.85 13.58 30.99
CA ASP A 343 -6.08 14.35 30.97
C ASP A 343 -5.77 15.85 30.80
N ALA A 344 -4.74 16.36 31.51
CA ALA A 344 -4.24 17.72 31.33
C ALA A 344 -3.68 17.99 29.93
N ILE A 345 -3.01 17.01 29.30
CA ILE A 345 -2.56 17.12 27.91
C ILE A 345 -3.75 17.27 26.97
N ALA A 346 -4.82 16.48 27.16
CA ALA A 346 -6.00 16.52 26.31
C ALA A 346 -6.77 17.86 26.39
N GLU A 347 -6.80 18.49 27.57
CA GLU A 347 -7.44 19.79 27.79
C GLU A 347 -6.59 20.97 27.30
N THR A 348 -5.27 20.85 27.34
CA THR A 348 -4.36 21.93 26.94
C THR A 348 -4.31 22.08 25.42
N ARG A 349 -4.37 23.33 24.92
CA ARG A 349 -4.22 23.62 23.49
C ARG A 349 -2.76 23.60 23.07
N ILE A 350 -2.38 22.62 22.25
CA ILE A 350 -1.03 22.41 21.74
C ILE A 350 -1.02 22.66 20.22
N ALA A 351 0.07 23.25 19.72
CA ALA A 351 0.24 23.49 18.29
C ALA A 351 0.39 22.18 17.52
N SER A 352 -0.11 22.13 16.28
CA SER A 352 -0.02 20.94 15.44
C SER A 352 1.43 20.46 15.23
N PRO A 353 1.66 19.13 15.14
CA PRO A 353 2.97 18.55 14.89
C PRO A 353 3.59 19.09 13.59
N PRO A 354 4.94 19.11 13.52
CA PRO A 354 5.65 19.46 12.29
C PRO A 354 5.32 18.48 11.15
N THR A 355 5.29 18.99 9.93
CA THR A 355 4.94 18.23 8.72
C THR A 355 6.15 17.68 7.98
N ASP A 356 7.36 18.06 8.38
CA ASP A 356 8.63 17.67 7.76
C ASP A 356 8.93 16.16 7.91
N CYS A 357 8.13 15.48 8.73
CA CYS A 357 8.14 14.02 8.88
C CYS A 357 7.35 13.27 7.80
N LEU A 358 6.67 14.01 6.92
CA LEU A 358 5.92 13.46 5.79
C LEU A 358 6.70 13.66 4.49
N SER A 359 6.64 12.63 3.64
CA SER A 359 7.16 12.59 2.29
C SER A 359 6.01 12.17 1.36
N PRO A 360 5.08 13.10 1.05
CA PRO A 360 4.00 12.86 0.10
C PRO A 360 4.57 12.62 -1.31
N ILE A 361 3.73 12.15 -2.24
CA ILE A 361 4.14 12.00 -3.64
C ILE A 361 4.28 13.38 -4.28
N GLY A 362 3.35 14.29 -4.02
CA GLY A 362 3.29 15.62 -4.62
C GLY A 362 2.33 15.69 -5.82
N GLU A 363 1.68 16.84 -6.00
CA GLU A 363 0.64 17.05 -7.01
C GLU A 363 1.15 16.75 -8.44
N ASP A 364 2.33 17.26 -8.79
CA ASP A 364 2.94 17.06 -10.12
C ASP A 364 3.36 15.61 -10.37
N LEU A 365 3.95 14.97 -9.35
CA LEU A 365 4.40 13.58 -9.44
C LEU A 365 3.21 12.61 -9.50
N VAL A 366 2.13 12.84 -8.75
CA VAL A 366 0.88 12.07 -8.89
C VAL A 366 0.34 12.18 -10.32
N MET A 367 0.39 13.37 -10.92
CA MET A 367 -0.04 13.57 -12.30
C MET A 367 0.87 12.84 -13.30
N ALA A 368 2.19 12.88 -13.10
CA ALA A 368 3.15 12.18 -13.94
C ALA A 368 2.95 10.66 -13.88
N GLY A 369 2.76 10.09 -12.69
CA GLY A 369 2.47 8.67 -12.50
C GLY A 369 1.15 8.22 -13.13
N LEU A 370 0.10 9.05 -13.05
CA LEU A 370 -1.16 8.75 -13.73
C LEU A 370 -1.02 8.78 -15.24
N LYS A 371 -0.29 9.76 -15.81
CA LYS A 371 -0.05 9.85 -17.26
C LYS A 371 0.77 8.68 -17.79
N SER A 372 1.73 8.16 -17.01
CA SER A 372 2.56 7.03 -17.44
C SER A 372 1.84 5.69 -17.35
N GLY A 373 0.94 5.51 -16.37
CA GLY A 373 0.27 4.23 -16.14
C GLY A 373 -1.16 4.12 -16.64
N VAL A 374 -1.83 5.24 -16.95
CA VAL A 374 -3.24 5.26 -17.37
C VAL A 374 -3.40 6.13 -18.60
N GLU A 375 -3.91 5.57 -19.69
CA GLU A 375 -4.24 6.33 -20.91
C GLU A 375 -5.62 6.99 -20.81
N ALA A 376 -5.63 8.31 -20.60
CA ALA A 376 -6.83 9.11 -20.43
C ALA A 376 -6.70 10.47 -21.13
N GLU A 377 -7.82 11.17 -21.31
CA GLU A 377 -7.85 12.49 -21.96
C GLU A 377 -7.63 13.64 -20.97
N PHE A 378 -8.03 13.44 -19.71
CA PHE A 378 -7.97 14.45 -18.67
C PHE A 378 -7.34 13.90 -17.40
N TYR A 379 -6.42 14.66 -16.82
CA TYR A 379 -5.77 14.34 -15.56
C TYR A 379 -5.85 15.54 -14.62
N THR A 380 -6.06 15.29 -13.34
CA THR A 380 -5.89 16.28 -12.28
C THR A 380 -5.40 15.60 -11.03
N SER A 381 -4.60 16.30 -10.25
CA SER A 381 -4.17 15.91 -8.91
C SER A 381 -4.51 17.03 -7.92
N VAL A 382 -4.56 16.72 -6.63
CA VAL A 382 -4.74 17.66 -5.53
C VAL A 382 -3.97 17.13 -4.33
N THR A 383 -3.07 17.93 -3.78
CA THR A 383 -2.40 17.64 -2.50
C THR A 383 -2.91 18.61 -1.44
N ARG A 384 -3.56 18.08 -0.40
CA ARG A 384 -4.11 18.90 0.69
C ARG A 384 -3.02 19.31 1.68
N PRO A 385 -3.21 20.37 2.48
CA PRO A 385 -2.35 20.63 3.63
C PRO A 385 -2.42 19.46 4.62
N ALA A 386 -1.36 19.25 5.38
CA ALA A 386 -1.34 18.21 6.40
C ALA A 386 -2.39 18.49 7.49
N ALA A 387 -3.04 17.43 7.94
CA ALA A 387 -3.95 17.39 9.06
C ALA A 387 -3.39 16.47 10.16
N VAL A 388 -4.08 16.36 11.29
CA VAL A 388 -3.61 15.60 12.45
C VAL A 388 -4.72 14.70 12.93
N TYR A 389 -4.40 13.44 13.24
CA TYR A 389 -5.31 12.52 13.91
C TYR A 389 -4.56 11.83 15.05
N ARG A 390 -5.12 11.82 16.27
CA ARG A 390 -4.45 11.25 17.46
C ARG A 390 -2.96 11.65 17.56
N GLY A 391 -2.65 12.94 17.41
CA GLY A 391 -1.27 13.45 17.42
C GLY A 391 -0.37 13.08 16.22
N ASN A 392 -0.83 12.26 15.28
CA ASN A 392 -0.06 11.88 14.11
C ASN A 392 -0.39 12.81 12.93
N PRO A 393 0.60 13.51 12.35
CA PRO A 393 0.41 14.26 11.13
C PRO A 393 0.15 13.31 9.96
N PHE A 394 -0.80 13.68 9.10
CA PHE A 394 -1.09 12.96 7.87
C PHE A 394 -1.46 13.94 6.75
N GLN A 395 -1.26 13.53 5.51
CA GLN A 395 -1.59 14.30 4.34
C GLN A 395 -2.34 13.43 3.32
N ILE A 396 -3.33 14.02 2.66
CA ILE A 396 -4.14 13.33 1.66
C ILE A 396 -3.88 13.92 0.28
N GLU A 397 -3.66 13.03 -0.69
CA GLU A 397 -3.49 13.36 -2.09
C GLU A 397 -4.52 12.59 -2.92
N VAL A 398 -5.10 13.25 -3.90
CA VAL A 398 -6.09 12.67 -4.82
C VAL A 398 -5.66 12.92 -6.25
N GLY A 399 -5.69 11.88 -7.07
CA GLY A 399 -5.51 11.96 -8.51
C GLY A 399 -6.73 11.43 -9.25
N LEU A 400 -7.15 12.07 -10.33
CA LEU A 400 -8.22 11.62 -11.22
C LEU A 400 -7.70 11.54 -12.65
N ALA A 401 -8.00 10.45 -13.34
CA ALA A 401 -7.80 10.30 -14.78
C ALA A 401 -9.15 9.95 -15.44
N TYR A 402 -9.55 10.67 -16.48
CA TYR A 402 -10.88 10.58 -17.08
C TYR A 402 -10.86 10.54 -18.61
N GLY A 403 -11.71 9.69 -19.20
CA GLY A 403 -11.88 9.56 -20.67
C GLY A 403 -10.81 8.69 -21.33
N GLY A 404 -10.61 8.85 -22.64
CA GLY A 404 -9.62 8.09 -23.40
C GLY A 404 -10.05 6.64 -23.63
N GLN A 405 -9.14 5.70 -23.37
CA GLN A 405 -9.40 4.27 -23.55
C GLN A 405 -10.05 3.61 -22.32
N LEU A 406 -10.40 4.40 -21.30
CA LEU A 406 -11.05 3.88 -20.11
C LEU A 406 -12.50 3.43 -20.40
N PRO A 407 -12.96 2.30 -19.82
CA PRO A 407 -14.31 1.79 -20.03
C PRO A 407 -15.35 2.73 -19.41
N GLY A 408 -16.33 3.16 -20.21
CA GLY A 408 -17.32 4.16 -19.79
C GLY A 408 -18.54 3.61 -19.07
N ASP A 409 -18.80 2.33 -19.25
CA ASP A 409 -19.93 1.54 -18.73
C ASP A 409 -19.59 0.76 -17.45
N GLU A 410 -18.32 0.73 -17.06
CA GLU A 410 -17.85 0.09 -15.85
C GLU A 410 -17.81 1.05 -14.64
N LEU A 411 -17.70 0.46 -13.45
CA LEU A 411 -17.43 1.21 -12.23
C LEU A 411 -16.02 1.79 -12.27
N ALA A 412 -15.86 3.01 -11.78
CA ALA A 412 -14.57 3.69 -11.70
C ALA A 412 -13.50 2.83 -10.98
N LYS A 413 -12.30 2.74 -11.56
CA LYS A 413 -11.15 2.02 -10.98
C LYS A 413 -10.62 2.84 -9.80
N LEU A 414 -10.72 2.30 -8.59
CA LEU A 414 -10.17 2.92 -7.38
C LEU A 414 -8.78 2.35 -7.06
N MET A 415 -7.78 3.21 -7.01
CA MET A 415 -6.42 2.90 -6.56
C MET A 415 -6.21 3.52 -5.18
N ARG A 416 -5.84 2.70 -4.20
CA ARG A 416 -5.71 3.10 -2.79
C ARG A 416 -4.25 2.98 -2.38
N PHE A 417 -3.70 4.03 -1.81
CA PHE A 417 -2.31 4.06 -1.37
C PHE A 417 -2.19 4.54 0.07
N ALA A 418 -1.28 3.92 0.80
CA ALA A 418 -0.83 4.40 2.11
C ALA A 418 0.70 4.42 2.11
N ASN A 419 1.30 5.55 2.45
CA ASN A 419 2.75 5.76 2.42
C ASN A 419 3.40 5.25 1.12
N ARG A 420 2.82 5.57 -0.03
CA ARG A 420 3.27 5.14 -1.38
C ARG A 420 3.20 3.63 -1.66
N VAL A 421 2.57 2.85 -0.79
CA VAL A 421 2.32 1.41 -0.96
C VAL A 421 0.88 1.17 -1.42
N PRO A 422 0.66 0.42 -2.53
CA PRO A 422 -0.67 0.04 -2.98
C PRO A 422 -1.38 -0.88 -1.98
N LEU A 423 -2.68 -0.64 -1.78
CA LEU A 423 -3.57 -1.44 -0.94
C LEU A 423 -4.58 -2.19 -1.81
N LEU A 424 -4.34 -3.48 -2.04
CA LEU A 424 -5.14 -4.27 -3.00
C LEU A 424 -6.34 -4.97 -2.35
N TYR A 425 -6.23 -5.47 -1.12
CA TYR A 425 -7.30 -6.24 -0.47
C TYR A 425 -8.18 -5.40 0.47
N GLN A 426 -9.33 -5.95 0.87
CA GLN A 426 -10.23 -5.37 1.88
C GLN A 426 -10.77 -3.97 1.53
N ASN A 427 -11.19 -3.76 0.28
CA ASN A 427 -11.77 -2.49 -0.18
C ASN A 427 -12.89 -1.98 0.75
N SER A 428 -13.86 -2.83 1.11
CA SER A 428 -15.02 -2.44 1.91
C SER A 428 -14.69 -1.96 3.33
N ALA A 429 -13.59 -2.45 3.91
CA ALA A 429 -13.13 -2.06 5.25
C ALA A 429 -12.26 -0.80 5.25
N CYS A 430 -11.95 -0.24 4.08
CA CYS A 430 -11.01 0.86 3.94
C CYS A 430 -11.72 2.22 3.95
N ALA A 431 -11.20 3.15 4.75
CA ALA A 431 -11.66 4.53 4.82
C ALA A 431 -11.61 5.25 3.47
N ILE A 432 -10.60 4.96 2.64
CA ILE A 432 -10.47 5.51 1.29
C ILE A 432 -11.68 5.11 0.44
N HIS A 433 -12.03 3.82 0.42
CA HIS A 433 -13.16 3.33 -0.36
C HIS A 433 -14.47 3.97 0.11
N LYS A 434 -14.68 4.03 1.44
CA LYS A 434 -15.84 4.70 2.04
C LYS A 434 -15.91 6.19 1.68
N ALA A 435 -14.79 6.90 1.66
CA ALA A 435 -14.72 8.32 1.30
C ALA A 435 -15.11 8.55 -0.18
N VAL A 436 -14.56 7.74 -1.09
CA VAL A 436 -14.90 7.80 -2.52
C VAL A 436 -16.36 7.41 -2.76
N LEU A 437 -16.82 6.34 -2.13
CA LEU A 437 -18.19 5.84 -2.24
C LEU A 437 -19.23 6.88 -1.79
N THR A 438 -18.96 7.57 -0.68
CA THR A 438 -19.88 8.55 -0.09
C THR A 438 -19.73 9.96 -0.66
N SER A 439 -18.81 10.17 -1.60
CA SER A 439 -18.67 11.43 -2.33
C SER A 439 -19.77 11.57 -3.38
N ASN A 440 -20.33 12.77 -3.56
CA ASN A 440 -21.44 13.03 -4.47
C ASN A 440 -20.96 13.26 -5.91
N TRP A 441 -20.60 12.18 -6.62
CA TRP A 441 -20.07 12.26 -7.99
C TRP A 441 -21.09 12.76 -9.02
N ARG A 442 -22.40 12.60 -8.75
CA ARG A 442 -23.48 13.12 -9.60
C ARG A 442 -23.40 14.64 -9.76
N SER A 443 -23.00 15.35 -8.71
CA SER A 443 -22.81 16.80 -8.76
C SER A 443 -21.70 17.23 -9.74
N TYR A 444 -20.78 16.33 -10.08
CA TYR A 444 -19.68 16.56 -11.02
C TYR A 444 -19.97 16.05 -12.44
N GLY A 445 -21.20 15.57 -12.71
CA GLY A 445 -21.61 15.12 -14.04
C GLY A 445 -21.34 13.63 -14.31
N LEU A 446 -21.10 12.82 -13.28
CA LEU A 446 -20.95 11.38 -13.40
C LEU A 446 -22.24 10.63 -13.01
N GLN A 447 -22.45 9.46 -13.60
CA GLN A 447 -23.49 8.56 -13.14
C GLN A 447 -23.00 7.79 -11.91
N GLN A 448 -23.89 7.54 -10.95
CA GLN A 448 -23.57 6.76 -9.76
C GLN A 448 -24.85 6.07 -9.30
N SER A 449 -24.75 4.81 -8.91
CA SER A 449 -25.85 4.06 -8.27
C SER A 449 -25.74 4.15 -6.74
N LYS A 450 -26.84 3.94 -6.01
CA LYS A 450 -26.81 4.00 -4.54
C LYS A 450 -25.90 2.90 -4.00
N GLY A 451 -24.90 3.26 -3.19
CA GLY A 451 -23.99 2.28 -2.59
C GLY A 451 -22.94 1.71 -3.55
N ALA A 452 -22.75 2.31 -4.73
CA ALA A 452 -21.70 1.94 -5.68
C ALA A 452 -20.77 3.12 -6.00
N LEU A 453 -19.57 2.80 -6.50
CA LEU A 453 -18.69 3.77 -7.14
C LEU A 453 -19.38 4.40 -8.36
N PRO A 454 -18.94 5.59 -8.82
CA PRO A 454 -19.50 6.17 -10.04
C PRO A 454 -19.22 5.26 -11.25
N THR A 455 -20.19 5.18 -12.16
CA THR A 455 -20.07 4.52 -13.46
C THR A 455 -19.60 5.56 -14.47
N ALA A 456 -18.35 5.46 -14.88
CA ALA A 456 -17.68 6.44 -15.73
C ALA A 456 -16.30 5.91 -16.16
N PRO A 457 -15.75 6.42 -17.28
CA PRO A 457 -14.37 6.16 -17.70
C PRO A 457 -13.41 6.93 -16.78
N LEU A 458 -13.28 6.48 -15.54
CA LEU A 458 -12.64 7.21 -14.44
C LEU A 458 -11.73 6.28 -13.64
N VAL A 459 -10.50 6.73 -13.42
CA VAL A 459 -9.60 6.20 -12.39
C VAL A 459 -9.51 7.22 -11.27
N VAL A 460 -9.68 6.75 -10.03
CA VAL A 460 -9.53 7.55 -8.81
C VAL A 460 -8.36 7.00 -8.02
N LEU A 461 -7.32 7.82 -7.86
CA LEU A 461 -6.19 7.57 -6.97
C LEU A 461 -6.40 8.34 -5.68
N VAL A 462 -6.25 7.68 -4.54
CA VAL A 462 -6.22 8.33 -3.23
C VAL A 462 -5.03 7.81 -2.44
N HIS A 463 -4.17 8.73 -2.00
CA HIS A 463 -2.99 8.45 -1.21
C HIS A 463 -3.10 9.11 0.16
N MET A 464 -2.76 8.36 1.21
CA MET A 464 -2.56 8.86 2.56
C MET A 464 -1.09 8.71 2.94
N ALA A 465 -0.42 9.83 3.20
CA ALA A 465 0.91 9.90 3.78
C ALA A 465 0.81 10.16 5.29
N SER A 466 1.49 9.38 6.12
CA SER A 466 1.49 9.55 7.57
C SER A 466 2.70 8.86 8.22
N VAL A 467 3.18 9.39 9.35
CA VAL A 467 4.21 8.72 10.18
C VAL A 467 3.73 7.37 10.70
N TRP A 468 2.44 7.29 11.01
CA TRP A 468 1.76 6.08 11.40
C TRP A 468 0.48 6.00 10.58
N VAL A 469 0.24 4.93 9.84
CA VAL A 469 -1.04 4.75 9.14
C VAL A 469 -1.92 3.86 10.02
N PRO A 470 -3.17 4.25 10.30
CA PRO A 470 -4.02 3.46 11.18
C PRO A 470 -4.63 2.31 10.36
N PHE A 471 -3.94 1.18 10.30
CA PHE A 471 -4.44 0.00 9.60
C PHE A 471 -5.51 -0.73 10.42
N THR A 472 -6.46 -1.38 9.74
CA THR A 472 -7.49 -2.21 10.39
C THR A 472 -6.94 -3.54 10.91
N SER A 473 -5.81 -3.98 10.39
CA SER A 473 -5.14 -5.24 10.74
C SER A 473 -3.63 -5.15 10.47
N GLU A 474 -2.87 -6.08 11.06
CA GLU A 474 -1.42 -6.17 10.90
C GLU A 474 -0.95 -6.48 9.47
N SER A 475 -1.85 -6.98 8.61
CA SER A 475 -1.56 -7.22 7.20
C SER A 475 -1.51 -5.93 6.35
N LYS A 476 -1.93 -4.78 6.90
CA LYS A 476 -1.84 -3.46 6.26
C LYS A 476 -2.56 -3.36 4.90
N GLU A 477 -3.80 -3.82 4.84
CA GLU A 477 -4.60 -3.85 3.60
C GLU A 477 -5.65 -2.73 3.52
N ALA A 478 -6.05 -2.17 4.66
CA ALA A 478 -7.09 -1.16 4.73
C ALA A 478 -6.80 -0.13 5.82
N VAL A 479 -7.07 1.14 5.51
CA VAL A 479 -7.01 2.25 6.46
C VAL A 479 -8.30 2.29 7.28
N ALA A 480 -8.19 2.41 8.59
CA ALA A 480 -9.31 2.44 9.52
C ALA A 480 -10.12 3.74 9.44
N HIS A 481 -11.38 3.66 9.86
CA HIS A 481 -12.36 4.75 9.74
C HIS A 481 -12.27 5.77 10.88
N TYR A 482 -11.35 6.73 10.77
CA TYR A 482 -11.33 7.90 11.64
C TYR A 482 -12.11 9.08 11.02
N PRO A 483 -12.94 9.81 11.78
CA PRO A 483 -13.69 10.96 11.27
C PRO A 483 -12.82 12.03 10.61
N GLU A 484 -11.68 12.34 11.21
CA GLU A 484 -10.70 13.34 10.75
C GLU A 484 -10.12 12.95 9.39
N ILE A 485 -9.72 11.69 9.25
CA ILE A 485 -9.18 11.13 8.00
C ILE A 485 -10.24 11.15 6.89
N ILE A 486 -11.46 10.66 7.18
CA ILE A 486 -12.54 10.62 6.19
C ILE A 486 -12.95 12.03 5.76
N LYS A 487 -12.99 12.99 6.69
CA LYS A 487 -13.29 14.38 6.40
C LYS A 487 -12.27 14.95 5.41
N GLU A 488 -10.98 14.78 5.68
CA GLU A 488 -9.93 15.32 4.81
C GLU A 488 -9.91 14.64 3.43
N MET A 489 -10.11 13.31 3.38
CA MET A 489 -10.27 12.58 2.12
C MET A 489 -11.43 13.12 1.28
N LYS A 490 -12.58 13.41 1.90
CA LYS A 490 -13.73 14.00 1.20
C LYS A 490 -13.43 15.38 0.67
N LEU A 491 -12.75 16.23 1.43
CA LEU A 491 -12.38 17.57 0.97
C LEU A 491 -11.45 17.51 -0.24
N ALA A 492 -10.44 16.63 -0.22
CA ALA A 492 -9.55 16.38 -1.35
C ALA A 492 -10.32 15.90 -2.60
N LEU A 493 -11.21 14.91 -2.43
CA LEU A 493 -12.05 14.38 -3.50
C LEU A 493 -13.01 15.42 -4.08
N GLN A 494 -13.57 16.29 -3.24
CA GLN A 494 -14.43 17.39 -3.69
C GLN A 494 -13.68 18.40 -4.55
N GLU A 495 -12.46 18.75 -4.15
CA GLU A 495 -11.63 19.68 -4.92
C GLU A 495 -11.26 19.11 -6.29
N ALA A 496 -10.78 17.87 -6.34
CA ALA A 496 -10.50 17.18 -7.59
C ALA A 496 -11.78 17.00 -8.44
N GLY A 497 -12.90 16.65 -7.81
CA GLY A 497 -14.21 16.51 -8.44
C GLY A 497 -14.72 17.79 -9.09
N ARG A 498 -14.50 18.97 -8.48
CA ARG A 498 -14.83 20.27 -9.10
C ARG A 498 -14.03 20.51 -10.37
N ARG A 499 -12.72 20.21 -10.38
CA ARG A 499 -11.85 20.34 -11.56
C ARG A 499 -12.33 19.41 -12.70
N LEU A 500 -12.64 18.15 -12.37
CA LEU A 500 -13.24 17.19 -13.31
C LEU A 500 -14.59 17.65 -13.86
N GLY A 501 -15.49 18.11 -12.98
CA GLY A 501 -16.82 18.58 -13.39
C GLY A 501 -16.78 19.78 -14.34
N LYS A 502 -15.78 20.67 -14.19
CA LYS A 502 -15.54 21.76 -15.14
C LYS A 502 -15.17 21.22 -16.53
N HIS A 503 -14.32 20.20 -16.60
CA HIS A 503 -13.94 19.54 -17.85
C HIS A 503 -15.13 18.85 -18.53
N ILE A 504 -15.90 18.04 -17.79
CA ILE A 504 -17.06 17.31 -18.32
C ILE A 504 -18.12 18.28 -18.87
N ARG A 505 -18.46 19.33 -18.12
CA ARG A 505 -19.43 20.34 -18.57
C ARG A 505 -18.93 21.14 -19.77
N ARG A 506 -17.62 21.38 -19.89
CA ARG A 506 -17.04 22.01 -21.08
C ARG A 506 -17.23 21.10 -22.30
N ARG A 507 -16.87 19.83 -22.20
CA ARG A 507 -17.03 18.84 -23.28
C ARG A 507 -18.50 18.65 -23.69
N ALA A 508 -19.42 18.61 -22.72
CA ALA A 508 -20.85 18.51 -23.00
C ALA A 508 -21.36 19.73 -23.79
N ARG A 509 -20.95 20.95 -23.41
CA ARG A 509 -21.30 22.18 -24.15
C ARG A 509 -20.74 22.19 -25.57
N GLU A 510 -19.49 21.75 -25.76
CA GLU A 510 -18.86 21.62 -27.07
C GLU A 510 -19.62 20.62 -27.96
N LYS A 511 -19.99 19.46 -27.41
CA LYS A 511 -20.77 18.43 -28.11
C LYS A 511 -22.18 18.93 -28.48
N ASP A 512 -22.87 19.60 -27.57
CA ASP A 512 -24.19 20.15 -27.84
C ASP A 512 -24.15 21.26 -28.90
N ALA A 513 -23.11 22.10 -28.89
CA ALA A 513 -22.88 23.11 -29.91
C ALA A 513 -22.63 22.48 -31.29
N LEU A 514 -21.78 21.45 -31.37
CA LEU A 514 -21.54 20.68 -32.60
C LEU A 514 -22.82 20.01 -33.11
N LYS A 515 -23.62 19.42 -32.22
CA LYS A 515 -24.90 18.81 -32.57
C LYS A 515 -25.86 19.85 -33.16
N LYS A 516 -26.01 21.01 -32.50
CA LYS A 516 -26.83 22.12 -33.02
C LYS A 516 -26.33 22.60 -34.39
N GLN A 517 -25.02 22.74 -34.58
CA GLN A 517 -24.43 23.12 -35.86
C GLN A 517 -24.81 22.10 -36.95
N SER A 518 -24.62 20.81 -36.68
CA SER A 518 -24.94 19.75 -37.66
C SER A 518 -26.41 19.75 -38.06
N TYR A 519 -27.32 20.04 -37.11
CA TYR A 519 -28.74 20.21 -37.43
C TYR A 519 -28.98 21.45 -38.28
N ILE A 520 -28.48 22.62 -37.88
CA ILE A 520 -28.70 23.86 -38.64
C ILE A 520 -28.18 23.70 -40.06
N GLN A 521 -26.97 23.16 -40.24
CA GLN A 521 -26.38 22.91 -41.55
C GLN A 521 -27.23 21.96 -42.41
N LYS A 522 -27.87 20.96 -41.81
CA LYS A 522 -28.82 20.07 -42.50
C LYS A 522 -30.11 20.78 -42.92
N TYR A 523 -30.56 21.79 -42.16
CA TYR A 523 -31.79 22.53 -42.46
C TYR A 523 -31.60 23.73 -43.38
N ILE A 524 -30.39 24.29 -43.51
CA ILE A 524 -30.10 25.45 -44.38
C ILE A 524 -30.62 25.25 -45.82
N PRO A 525 -30.36 24.11 -46.50
CA PRO A 525 -30.87 23.91 -47.86
C PRO A 525 -32.40 23.94 -47.94
N HIS A 526 -33.08 23.32 -46.98
CA HIS A 526 -34.54 23.31 -46.92
C HIS A 526 -35.15 24.68 -46.64
N ILE A 527 -34.45 25.54 -45.89
CA ILE A 527 -34.86 26.93 -45.70
C ILE A 527 -34.71 27.70 -47.01
N GLY A 528 -33.64 27.46 -47.78
CA GLY A 528 -33.46 28.01 -49.11
C GLY A 528 -34.58 27.60 -50.08
N ASP A 529 -34.94 26.30 -50.09
CA ASP A 529 -36.06 25.77 -50.90
C ASP A 529 -37.40 26.45 -50.53
N ALA A 530 -37.69 26.59 -49.23
CA ALA A 530 -38.93 27.19 -48.77
C ALA A 530 -39.00 28.70 -49.07
N LEU A 531 -37.89 29.43 -48.93
CA LEU A 531 -37.81 30.84 -49.29
C LEU A 531 -37.96 31.06 -50.80
N GLN A 532 -37.41 30.16 -51.61
CA GLN A 532 -37.60 30.14 -53.05
C GLN A 532 -39.08 30.01 -53.43
N GLU A 533 -39.79 29.07 -52.79
CA GLU A 533 -41.21 28.85 -53.05
C GLU A 533 -42.10 30.03 -52.60
N ILE A 534 -41.83 30.60 -51.42
CA ILE A 534 -42.65 31.67 -50.85
C ILE A 534 -42.43 33.02 -51.53
N LEU A 535 -41.16 33.38 -51.79
CA LEU A 535 -40.78 34.69 -52.32
C LEU A 535 -40.64 34.69 -53.84
N LEU A 536 -40.75 33.53 -54.50
CA LEU A 536 -40.60 33.35 -55.95
C LEU A 536 -39.25 33.88 -56.46
N ILE A 537 -38.18 33.71 -55.68
CA ILE A 537 -36.82 34.15 -56.01
C ILE A 537 -36.12 33.15 -56.97
N SER A 538 -35.11 33.64 -57.69
CA SER A 538 -34.33 32.84 -58.64
C SER A 538 -33.40 31.83 -57.96
N ASP A 539 -32.94 30.81 -58.70
CA ASP A 539 -31.97 29.84 -58.19
C ASP A 539 -30.66 30.51 -57.71
N GLN A 540 -30.24 31.59 -58.38
CA GLN A 540 -29.06 32.37 -58.01
C GLN A 540 -29.24 33.05 -56.64
N GLU A 541 -30.39 33.68 -56.40
CA GLU A 541 -30.69 34.35 -55.13
C GLU A 541 -30.84 33.33 -53.98
N LYS A 542 -31.39 32.14 -54.26
CA LYS A 542 -31.44 31.03 -53.30
C LYS A 542 -30.04 30.59 -52.88
N ASP A 543 -29.13 30.39 -53.83
CA ASP A 543 -27.76 29.97 -53.54
C ASP A 543 -27.00 31.04 -52.75
N GLU A 544 -27.24 32.33 -53.03
CA GLU A 544 -26.71 33.46 -52.24
C GLU A 544 -27.25 33.46 -50.80
N VAL A 545 -28.55 33.19 -50.61
CA VAL A 545 -29.16 33.09 -49.27
C VAL A 545 -28.58 31.90 -48.49
N ILE A 546 -28.43 30.75 -49.12
CA ILE A 546 -27.81 29.55 -48.51
C ILE A 546 -26.36 29.84 -48.13
N ALA A 547 -25.59 30.48 -49.01
CA ALA A 547 -24.20 30.87 -48.73
C ALA A 547 -24.12 31.86 -47.56
N THR A 548 -25.02 32.85 -47.52
CA THR A 548 -25.08 33.85 -46.45
C THR A 548 -25.44 33.22 -45.09
N LEU A 549 -26.43 32.31 -45.06
CA LEU A 549 -26.81 31.59 -43.84
C LEU A 549 -25.68 30.68 -43.35
N THR A 550 -24.96 30.04 -44.26
CA THR A 550 -23.80 29.20 -43.95
C THR A 550 -22.64 30.03 -43.39
N ASP A 551 -22.28 31.14 -44.03
CA ASP A 551 -21.25 32.07 -43.54
C ASP A 551 -21.64 32.69 -42.18
N THR A 552 -22.92 33.01 -41.97
CA THR A 552 -23.41 33.51 -40.68
C THR A 552 -23.26 32.47 -39.57
N LEU A 553 -23.57 31.20 -39.86
CA LEU A 553 -23.36 30.09 -38.93
C LEU A 553 -21.88 29.93 -38.57
N GLU A 554 -20.98 30.06 -39.55
CA GLU A 554 -19.52 29.96 -39.36
C GLU A 554 -18.94 31.15 -38.58
N ARG A 555 -19.38 32.38 -38.88
CA ARG A 555 -18.94 33.62 -38.20
C ARG A 555 -19.34 33.69 -36.74
N SER A 556 -20.51 33.15 -36.37
CA SER A 556 -21.00 33.09 -34.98
C SER A 556 -20.08 32.34 -34.01
N ARG A 557 -18.97 31.74 -34.51
CA ARG A 557 -18.06 30.87 -33.80
C ARG A 557 -16.60 31.39 -33.66
N LYS A 558 -16.25 32.51 -34.29
CA LYS A 558 -14.92 33.14 -34.12
C LYS A 558 -14.81 34.00 -32.83
N LEU A 559 -15.89 34.10 -32.07
CA LEU A 559 -15.99 34.69 -30.72
C LEU A 559 -16.12 33.57 -29.70
#